data_AF-A0A1I7JMT4-F1
#
_entry.id   AF-A0A1I7JMT4-F1
#
_cell.length_a   1.000
_cell.length_b   1.000
_cell.length_c   1.000
_cell.angle_alpha   90.00
_cell.angle_beta   90.00
_cell.angle_gamma   90.00
#
_symmetry.space_group_name_H-M   'P 1'
#
loop_
_entity.id
_entity.type
_entity.pdbx_description
1 polymer ?
#
loop_
_entity_poly.entity_id
_entity_poly.type
_entity_poly.pdbx_seq_one_letter_code
_entity_poly.pdbx_strand_id
1 'polypeptide(L)' 'MNSEALAQLLTYQMPYGKYKGRVLADLPGHYLGWFAREGFPSGQLGSLLALMYELDHNNLRSLLDPLRGRRQP' A
#
# COMPACT_ATOMS: atom_id res chain seq x y z
N MET A 1 -1.41 -1.72 17.34
CA MET A 1 -1.30 -1.81 15.87
C MET A 1 -1.74 -0.45 15.33
N ASN A 2 -0.87 0.27 14.63
CA ASN A 2 -1.07 1.68 14.27
C ASN A 2 -2.11 1.83 13.15
N SER A 3 -3.30 2.34 13.48
CA SER A 3 -4.33 2.73 12.50
C SER A 3 -3.82 3.71 11.43
N GLU A 4 -2.72 4.41 11.72
CA GLU A 4 -2.04 5.31 10.79
C GLU A 4 -1.45 4.60 9.56
N ALA A 5 -1.08 3.32 9.66
CA ALA A 5 -0.46 2.60 8.54
C ALA A 5 -1.43 2.47 7.35
N LEU A 6 -2.71 2.20 7.61
CA LEU A 6 -3.74 2.15 6.56
C LEU A 6 -3.93 3.51 5.88
N ALA A 7 -3.88 4.59 6.65
CA ALA A 7 -3.94 5.95 6.10
C ALA A 7 -2.68 6.29 5.28
N GLN A 8 -1.51 5.81 5.71
CA GLN A 8 -0.26 5.97 4.95
C GLN A 8 -0.30 5.27 3.60
N LEU A 9 -0.98 4.13 3.45
CA LEU A 9 -1.15 3.49 2.14
C LEU A 9 -1.83 4.41 1.11
N LEU A 10 -2.68 5.32 1.57
CA LEU A 10 -3.44 6.25 0.72
C LEU A 10 -2.71 7.55 0.41
N THR A 11 -1.64 7.88 1.14
CA THR A 11 -0.90 9.15 0.98
C THR A 11 0.54 8.93 0.52
N TYR A 12 1.16 7.83 0.92
CA TYR A 12 2.53 7.51 0.58
C TYR A 12 2.62 7.13 -0.90
N GLN A 13 3.45 7.86 -1.65
CA GLN A 13 3.69 7.59 -3.06
C GLN A 13 4.93 6.74 -3.23
N MET A 14 4.91 5.83 -4.22
CA MET A 14 6.10 5.08 -4.59
C MET A 14 7.23 6.04 -5.02
N PRO A 15 8.40 5.97 -4.38
CA PRO A 15 9.49 6.90 -4.67
C PRO A 15 10.28 6.55 -5.93
N TYR A 16 10.17 5.30 -6.41
CA TYR A 16 10.94 4.78 -7.54
C TYR A 16 10.18 3.69 -8.32
N GLY A 17 10.82 3.21 -9.40
CA GLY A 17 10.32 2.11 -10.23
C GLY A 17 9.21 2.52 -11.19
N LYS A 18 8.56 1.51 -11.79
CA LYS A 18 7.54 1.69 -12.84
C LYS A 18 6.33 2.51 -12.38
N TYR A 19 5.98 2.43 -11.10
CA TYR A 19 4.81 3.11 -10.53
C TYR A 19 5.20 4.33 -9.67
N LYS A 20 6.37 4.93 -9.91
CA LYS A 20 6.80 6.14 -9.21
C LYS A 20 5.70 7.23 -9.25
N GLY A 21 5.43 7.85 -8.10
CA GLY A 21 4.41 8.89 -7.93
C GLY A 21 2.98 8.35 -7.70
N ARG A 22 2.76 7.04 -7.82
CA ARG A 22 1.47 6.41 -7.48
C ARG A 22 1.40 6.09 -6.00
N VAL A 23 0.24 6.31 -5.38
CA VAL A 23 0.00 5.93 -3.98
C VAL A 23 0.01 4.40 -3.80
N LEU A 24 0.47 3.93 -2.65
CA LEU A 24 0.64 2.49 -2.40
C LEU A 24 -0.68 1.70 -2.55
N ALA A 25 -1.79 2.28 -2.10
CA ALA A 25 -3.12 1.69 -2.22
C ALA A 25 -3.57 1.40 -3.66
N ASP A 26 -3.03 2.14 -4.63
CA ASP A 26 -3.37 2.02 -6.05
C ASP A 26 -2.36 1.16 -6.81
N LEU A 27 -1.37 0.58 -6.13
CA LEU A 27 -0.43 -0.34 -6.75
C LEU A 27 -1.15 -1.62 -7.18
N PRO A 28 -0.87 -2.12 -8.39
CA PRO A 28 -1.52 -3.30 -8.88
C PRO A 28 -0.96 -4.56 -8.20
N GLY A 29 -1.82 -5.57 -8.00
CA GLY A 29 -1.50 -6.77 -7.23
C GLY A 29 -0.28 -7.53 -7.76
N HIS A 30 -0.10 -7.61 -9.08
CA HIS A 30 1.08 -8.27 -9.67
C HIS A 30 2.40 -7.59 -9.31
N TYR A 31 2.39 -6.28 -9.06
CA TYR A 31 3.58 -5.54 -8.64
C TYR A 31 3.90 -5.78 -7.17
N LEU A 32 2.86 -5.85 -6.32
CA LEU A 32 3.00 -6.23 -4.92
C LEU A 32 3.47 -7.68 -4.79
N GLY A 33 2.91 -8.59 -5.59
CA GLY A 33 3.31 -10.00 -5.65
C GLY A 33 4.75 -10.20 -6.14
N TRP A 34 5.25 -9.33 -7.01
CA TRP A 34 6.67 -9.33 -7.37
C TRP A 34 7.55 -8.98 -6.16
N PHE A 35 7.21 -7.95 -5.38
CA PHE A 35 7.93 -7.64 -4.14
C PHE A 35 7.83 -8.75 -3.09
N ALA A 36 6.70 -9.44 -2.99
CA ALA A 36 6.56 -10.58 -2.07
C ALA A 36 7.51 -11.75 -2.42
N ARG A 37 7.93 -11.85 -3.68
CA ARG A 37 8.86 -12.87 -4.16
C ARG A 37 10.32 -12.43 -4.05
N GLU A 38 10.63 -11.19 -4.43
CA GLU A 38 12.00 -10.65 -4.41
C GLU A 38 12.43 -10.18 -3.02
N GLY A 39 11.47 -9.83 -2.17
CA GLY A 39 11.67 -9.22 -0.86
C GLY A 39 11.25 -7.75 -0.84
N PHE A 40 10.69 -7.33 0.29
CA PHE A 40 10.35 -5.93 0.53
C PHE A 40 11.60 -5.13 0.94
N PRO A 41 11.71 -3.85 0.52
CA PRO A 41 12.80 -2.99 0.98
C PRO A 41 12.79 -2.83 2.50
N SER A 42 13.90 -2.46 3.12
CA SER A 42 13.91 -2.20 4.56
C SER A 42 13.21 -0.87 4.90
N GLY A 43 12.81 -0.74 6.17
CA GLY A 43 12.19 0.47 6.71
C GLY A 43 10.70 0.60 6.37
N GLN A 44 10.18 1.82 6.51
CA GLN A 44 8.75 2.10 6.46
C GLN A 44 8.10 1.70 5.13
N LEU A 45 8.77 1.97 4.00
CA LEU A 45 8.24 1.62 2.68
C LEU A 45 8.01 0.12 2.55
N GLY A 46 8.94 -0.70 3.03
CA GLY A 46 8.80 -2.15 3.03
C GLY A 46 7.62 -2.64 3.83
N SER A 47 7.50 -2.14 5.05
CA SER A 47 6.38 -2.48 5.93
C SER A 47 5.02 -2.11 5.31
N LEU A 48 4.95 -0.95 4.64
CA LEU A 48 3.73 -0.52 3.95
C LEU A 48 3.45 -1.37 2.69
N LEU A 49 4.46 -1.73 1.92
CA LEU A 49 4.30 -2.61 0.75
C LEU A 49 3.87 -4.02 1.17
N ALA A 50 4.44 -4.56 2.24
CA ALA A 50 4.04 -5.84 2.82
C ALA A 50 2.59 -5.80 3.30
N LEU A 51 2.21 -4.77 4.05
CA LEU A 51 0.82 -4.56 4.47
C LEU A 51 -0.13 -4.47 3.28
N MET A 52 0.24 -3.71 2.24
CA MET A 52 -0.59 -3.59 1.05
C MET A 52 -0.72 -4.92 0.30
N TYR A 53 0.34 -5.72 0.24
CA TYR A 53 0.31 -7.08 -0.32
C TYR A 53 -0.61 -8.00 0.49
N GLU A 54 -0.55 -7.97 1.83
CA GLU A 54 -1.46 -8.75 2.69
C GLU A 54 -2.92 -8.37 2.44
N LEU A 55 -3.23 -7.08 2.32
CA LEU A 55 -4.58 -6.61 2.01
C LEU A 55 -5.04 -7.10 0.63
N ASP A 56 -4.17 -7.05 -0.37
CA ASP A 56 -4.47 -7.53 -1.71
C ASP A 56 -4.70 -9.06 -1.74
N HIS A 57 -3.78 -9.82 -1.16
CA HIS A 57 -3.79 -11.28 -1.16
C HIS A 57 -5.01 -11.86 -0.44
N ASN A 58 -5.52 -11.16 0.59
CA ASN A 58 -6.70 -11.56 1.35
C ASN A 58 -8.01 -10.94 0.82
N ASN A 59 -7.99 -10.24 -0.32
CA ASN A 59 -9.16 -9.52 -0.87
C ASN A 59 -9.75 -8.44 0.09
N LEU A 60 -8.89 -7.82 0.90
CA LEU A 60 -9.25 -6.83 1.93
C LEU A 60 -8.99 -5.38 1.50
N ARG A 61 -8.72 -5.12 0.21
CA ARG A 61 -8.49 -3.75 -0.30
C ARG A 61 -9.66 -2.80 0.00
N SER A 62 -10.89 -3.31 0.04
CA SER A 62 -12.10 -2.54 0.34
C SER A 62 -12.08 -1.89 1.73
N LEU A 63 -11.25 -2.37 2.66
CA LEU A 63 -11.04 -1.73 3.97
C LEU A 63 -10.46 -0.30 3.84
N LEU A 64 -9.84 0.03 2.71
CA LEU A 64 -9.30 1.36 2.43
C LEU A 64 -10.36 2.35 1.90
N ASP A 65 -11.49 1.86 1.39
CA ASP A 65 -12.53 2.71 0.80
C ASP A 65 -13.12 3.75 1.77
N PRO A 66 -13.47 3.42 3.04
CA PRO A 66 -13.93 4.44 3.98
C PRO A 66 -12.86 5.50 4.30
N LEU A 67 -11.58 5.17 4.14
CA LEU A 67 -10.48 6.11 4.36
C LEU A 67 -10.22 7.01 3.14
N ARG A 68 -10.49 6.52 1.91
CA ARG A 68 -10.45 7.32 0.67
C ARG A 68 -11.48 8.45 0.66
N GLY A 69 -12.66 8.18 1.20
CA GLY A 69 -13.78 9.13 1.26
C GLY A 69 -13.73 10.11 2.43
N ARG A 70 -12.83 9.91 3.40
CA ARG A 70 -12.68 10.81 4.56
C ARG A 70 -11.80 12.02 4.24
N ARG A 71 -12.03 12.67 3.10
CA ARG A 71 -11.88 14.14 3.04
C ARG A 71 -13.03 14.69 3.86
N GLN A 72 -12.82 14.86 5.16
CA GLN A 72 -13.70 15.70 5.94
C GLN A 72 -13.75 17.07 5.27
N PRO A 73 -14.94 17.63 4.98
CA PRO A 73 -15.07 19.02 4.59
C PRO A 73 -14.56 19.95 5.70
#